data_AF-A0A9E5MWV3-F1
#
_entry.id   AF-A0A9E5MWV3-F1
#
_cell.length_a   1.000
_cell.length_b   1.000
_cell.length_c   1.000
_cell.angle_alpha   90.00
_cell.angle_beta   90.00
_cell.angle_gamma   90.00
#
_symmetry.space_group_name_H-M   'P 1'
#
loop_
_entity.id
_entity.type
_entity.pdbx_description
1 polymer ?
#
loop_
_entity_poly.entity_id
_entity_poly.type
_entity_poly.pdbx_seq_one_letter_code
_entity_poly.pdbx_strand_id
1 'polypeptide(L)'
;GNIVLTDKGDEIDCARMGSGGYAIPSIVEPEIVQLDRRKCDAKFVLHVEKGTVWQRFNEDRFWEKYNCILTHGAGQPPRGVRRLLHRLHYELKLPVYCLLDNDPWGYYIYSVIKQGSINLAFESQRMAIPAARYLGLRSIDFTRCQLSEGVKIKLNDNDRKRARQVASYPWFAKKRNWQREIDRMLKNDFKLEVEALISKDISYVTEEYVPARLEEKDWLD
;
A
#
# COMPACT_ATOMS: atom_id res chain seq x y z
N GLY A 1 0.35 12.53 9.11
CA GLY A 1 0.25 13.15 7.77
C GLY A 1 -0.71 14.33 7.81
N ASN A 2 -0.78 15.13 6.75
CA ASN A 2 -1.49 16.41 6.72
C ASN A 2 -3.02 16.27 6.61
N ILE A 3 -3.63 15.80 7.70
CA ILE A 3 -5.07 15.68 7.86
C ILE A 3 -5.44 15.91 9.32
N VAL A 4 -6.51 16.67 9.55
CA VAL A 4 -7.20 16.76 10.84
C VAL A 4 -8.53 16.04 10.71
N LEU A 5 -8.78 15.11 11.62
CA LEU A 5 -10.03 14.32 11.67
C LEU A 5 -10.70 14.50 13.03
N THR A 6 -12.00 14.25 13.10
CA THR A 6 -12.71 14.21 14.39
C THR A 6 -13.04 12.76 14.71
N ASP A 7 -12.60 12.25 15.86
CA ASP A 7 -12.91 10.91 16.36
C ASP A 7 -13.75 11.02 17.63
N LYS A 8 -15.01 10.56 17.58
CA LYS A 8 -15.98 10.63 18.70
C LYS A 8 -16.14 12.02 19.34
N GLY A 9 -15.93 13.07 18.56
CA GLY A 9 -16.04 14.46 19.01
C GLY A 9 -14.70 15.13 19.33
N ASP A 10 -13.61 14.37 19.42
CA ASP A 10 -12.28 14.90 19.66
C ASP A 10 -11.57 15.20 18.33
N GLU A 11 -11.03 16.41 18.19
CA GLU A 11 -10.26 16.81 17.01
C GLU A 11 -8.82 16.32 17.12
N ILE A 12 -8.38 15.54 16.13
CA ILE A 12 -7.08 14.90 16.08
C ILE A 12 -6.30 15.40 14.86
N ASP A 13 -5.24 16.15 15.12
CA ASP A 13 -4.27 16.56 14.11
C ASP A 13 -3.24 15.44 13.88
N CYS A 14 -3.39 14.72 12.77
CA CYS A 14 -2.50 13.61 12.42
C CYS A 14 -1.08 14.05 12.02
N ALA A 15 -0.80 15.35 11.86
CA ALA A 15 0.54 15.88 11.62
C ALA A 15 1.32 16.08 12.92
N ARG A 16 0.65 16.10 14.08
CA ARG A 16 1.25 16.40 15.39
C ARG A 16 1.24 15.22 16.36
N MET A 17 1.27 13.99 15.82
CA MET A 17 1.20 12.74 16.60
C MET A 17 2.57 12.12 16.94
N GLY A 18 3.68 12.83 16.65
CA GLY A 18 5.03 12.32 16.89
C GLY A 18 5.31 11.01 16.14
N SER A 19 5.96 10.05 16.82
CA SER A 19 6.31 8.74 16.25
C SER A 19 5.13 7.75 16.19
N GLY A 20 4.10 7.94 17.01
CA GLY A 20 3.02 6.94 17.20
C GLY A 20 1.94 6.95 16.13
N GLY A 21 1.66 8.10 15.52
CA GLY A 21 0.55 8.23 14.58
C GLY A 21 -0.83 8.02 15.22
N TYR A 22 -1.88 8.04 14.39
CA TYR A 22 -3.25 7.78 14.82
C TYR A 22 -3.59 6.29 14.66
N ALA A 23 -4.04 5.65 15.76
CA ALA A 23 -4.48 4.27 15.73
C ALA A 23 -5.89 4.16 15.13
N ILE A 24 -5.99 3.52 13.97
CA ILE A 24 -7.26 3.43 13.24
C ILE A 24 -8.24 2.50 13.99
N PRO A 25 -9.42 3.00 14.40
CA PRO A 25 -10.40 2.17 15.10
C PRO A 25 -11.03 1.14 14.16
N SER A 26 -11.64 0.10 14.75
CA SER A 26 -12.34 -0.94 13.98
C SER A 26 -13.54 -0.40 13.21
N ILE A 27 -14.19 0.65 13.72
CA ILE A 27 -15.35 1.30 13.11
C ILE A 27 -14.95 2.73 12.77
N VAL A 28 -14.95 3.01 11.47
CA VAL A 28 -14.59 4.31 10.89
C VAL A 28 -15.75 4.83 10.05
N GLU A 29 -16.99 4.69 10.52
CA GLU A 29 -18.14 5.29 9.83
C GLU A 29 -18.19 6.80 10.11
N PRO A 30 -18.85 7.61 9.24
CA PRO A 30 -18.89 9.06 9.38
C PRO A 30 -19.38 9.58 10.73
N GLU A 31 -20.20 8.80 11.44
CA GLU A 31 -20.69 9.15 12.79
C GLU A 31 -19.60 9.10 13.86
N ILE A 32 -18.58 8.26 13.67
CA ILE A 32 -17.48 8.07 14.62
C ILE A 32 -16.26 8.89 14.17
N VAL A 33 -15.83 8.68 12.92
CA VAL A 33 -14.68 9.36 12.34
C VAL A 33 -15.16 10.31 11.26
N GLN A 34 -15.08 11.60 11.50
CA GLN A 34 -15.45 12.62 10.52
C GLN A 34 -14.21 13.06 9.75
N LEU A 35 -14.31 13.03 8.43
CA LEU A 35 -13.26 13.48 7.53
C LEU A 35 -13.70 14.79 6.90
N ASP A 36 -12.94 15.86 7.11
CA ASP A 36 -13.19 17.15 6.47
C ASP A 36 -12.15 17.40 5.37
N ARG A 37 -12.62 17.57 4.13
CA ARG A 37 -11.76 17.89 3.00
C ARG A 37 -11.06 19.24 3.15
N ARG A 38 -11.64 20.19 3.88
CA ARG A 38 -11.04 21.52 4.14
C ARG A 38 -9.87 21.44 5.11
N LYS A 39 -9.79 20.38 5.92
CA LYS A 39 -8.71 20.13 6.87
C LYS A 39 -7.75 19.03 6.40
N CYS A 40 -7.67 18.82 5.09
CA CYS A 40 -6.82 17.81 4.47
C CYS A 40 -6.08 18.42 3.29
N ASP A 41 -4.77 18.62 3.45
CA ASP A 41 -3.89 19.17 2.41
C ASP A 41 -3.14 18.07 1.64
N ALA A 42 -3.36 16.81 2.01
CA ALA A 42 -2.74 15.68 1.36
C ALA A 42 -3.15 15.58 -0.12
N LYS A 43 -2.19 15.22 -0.97
CA LYS A 43 -2.35 14.98 -2.41
C LYS A 43 -2.67 13.52 -2.73
N PHE A 44 -2.25 12.59 -1.88
CA PHE A 44 -2.45 11.16 -2.05
C PHE A 44 -2.34 10.41 -0.73
N VAL A 45 -2.75 9.14 -0.75
CA VAL A 45 -2.53 8.18 0.33
C VAL A 45 -1.48 7.17 -0.13
N LEU A 46 -0.45 6.96 0.70
CA LEU A 46 0.50 5.87 0.56
C LEU A 46 0.19 4.82 1.63
N HIS A 47 -0.23 3.65 1.18
CA HIS A 47 -0.50 2.49 2.03
C HIS A 47 0.69 1.53 1.98
N VAL A 48 1.29 1.28 3.13
CA VAL A 48 2.44 0.40 3.29
C VAL A 48 2.02 -0.89 3.98
N GLU A 49 2.59 -2.02 3.57
CA GLU A 49 2.26 -3.31 4.20
C GLU A 49 2.71 -3.40 5.67
N LYS A 50 4.02 -3.26 5.89
CA LYS A 50 4.68 -3.50 7.18
C LYS A 50 4.77 -2.22 8.02
N GLY A 51 4.63 -2.39 9.34
CA GLY A 51 4.77 -1.29 10.30
C GLY A 51 6.19 -0.72 10.36
N THR A 52 7.21 -1.56 10.22
CA THR A 52 8.63 -1.15 10.20
C THR A 52 8.93 -0.18 9.07
N VAL A 53 8.45 -0.50 7.85
CA VAL A 53 8.57 0.39 6.69
C VAL A 53 7.79 1.68 6.91
N TRP A 54 6.56 1.61 7.44
CA TRP A 54 5.78 2.82 7.77
C TRP A 54 6.49 3.73 8.78
N GLN A 55 7.14 3.15 9.81
CA GLN A 55 7.93 3.91 10.79
C GLN A 55 9.06 4.68 10.10
N ARG A 56 9.77 4.03 9.17
CA ARG A 56 10.80 4.71 8.36
C ARG A 56 10.25 5.89 7.57
N PHE A 57 9.11 5.73 6.90
CA PHE A 57 8.44 6.84 6.20
C PHE A 57 8.02 7.98 7.15
N ASN A 58 7.65 7.66 8.38
CA ASN A 58 7.28 8.67 9.38
C ASN A 58 8.50 9.41 9.94
N GLU A 59 9.60 8.69 10.24
CA GLU A 59 10.88 9.26 10.68
C GLU A 59 11.46 10.22 9.65
N ASP A 60 11.41 9.85 8.37
CA ASP A 60 11.88 10.70 7.26
C ASP A 60 10.91 11.84 6.91
N ARG A 61 9.83 11.98 7.67
CA ARG A 61 8.77 12.99 7.46
C ARG A 61 8.30 13.05 6.01
N PHE A 62 8.23 11.89 5.34
CA PHE A 62 7.87 11.79 3.92
C PHE A 62 6.50 12.42 3.65
N TRP A 63 5.57 12.28 4.61
CA TRP A 63 4.24 12.85 4.56
C TRP A 63 4.21 14.38 4.49
N GLU A 64 5.20 15.04 5.08
CA GLU A 64 5.35 16.50 5.04
C GLU A 64 5.97 16.92 3.72
N LYS A 65 7.07 16.27 3.30
CA LYS A 65 7.78 16.58 2.05
C LYS A 65 6.90 16.42 0.80
N TYR A 66 6.10 15.36 0.75
CA TYR A 66 5.27 15.04 -0.42
C TYR A 66 3.79 15.35 -0.24
N ASN A 67 3.40 15.92 0.91
CA ASN A 67 2.01 16.19 1.29
C ASN A 67 1.12 14.95 1.07
N CYS A 68 1.34 13.89 1.86
CA CYS A 68 0.57 12.65 1.74
C CYS A 68 0.09 12.11 3.10
N ILE A 69 -0.86 11.19 3.04
CA ILE A 69 -1.28 10.41 4.21
C ILE A 69 -0.56 9.06 4.15
N LEU A 70 0.18 8.73 5.21
CA LEU A 70 0.81 7.43 5.38
C LEU A 70 -0.12 6.53 6.19
N THR A 71 -0.39 5.33 5.69
CA THR A 71 -1.16 4.29 6.41
C THR A 71 -0.42 2.98 6.35
N HIS A 72 -0.67 2.07 7.29
CA HIS A 72 -0.17 0.70 7.20
C HIS A 72 -1.23 -0.33 7.56
N GLY A 73 -1.06 -1.54 7.01
CA GLY A 73 -1.93 -2.69 7.26
C GLY A 73 -1.42 -3.62 8.35
N ALA A 74 -0.12 -3.56 8.68
CA ALA A 74 0.59 -4.58 9.46
C ALA A 74 0.41 -5.99 8.85
N GLY A 75 0.63 -6.09 7.54
CA GLY A 75 0.28 -7.26 6.73
C GLY A 75 -1.09 -7.08 6.07
N GLN A 76 -1.98 -8.08 6.21
CA GLN A 76 -3.33 -7.99 5.63
C GLN A 76 -4.16 -6.91 6.35
N PRO A 77 -4.61 -5.86 5.63
CA PRO A 77 -5.22 -4.70 6.27
C PRO A 77 -6.56 -5.07 6.92
N PRO A 78 -6.77 -4.73 8.21
CA PRO A 78 -8.03 -4.91 8.91
C PRO A 78 -9.21 -4.22 8.21
N ARG A 79 -10.44 -4.58 8.59
CA ARG A 79 -11.67 -3.97 8.06
C ARG A 79 -11.67 -2.45 8.23
N GLY A 80 -11.32 -1.95 9.42
CA GLY A 80 -11.24 -0.51 9.71
C GLY A 80 -10.28 0.23 8.78
N VAL A 81 -9.08 -0.32 8.57
CA VAL A 81 -8.08 0.26 7.65
C VAL A 81 -8.60 0.30 6.21
N ARG A 82 -9.16 -0.80 5.70
CA ARG A 82 -9.71 -0.84 4.34
C ARG A 82 -10.87 0.14 4.16
N ARG A 83 -11.76 0.22 5.15
CA ARG A 83 -12.87 1.17 5.14
C ARG A 83 -12.37 2.60 5.18
N LEU A 84 -11.36 2.91 5.99
CA LEU A 84 -10.77 4.24 6.05
C LEU A 84 -10.12 4.62 4.72
N LEU A 85 -9.34 3.73 4.11
CA LEU A 85 -8.75 3.95 2.79
C LEU A 85 -9.82 4.24 1.74
N HIS A 86 -10.92 3.48 1.75
CA HIS A 86 -12.06 3.71 0.86
C HIS A 86 -12.64 5.11 1.08
N ARG A 87 -12.87 5.51 2.34
CA ARG A 87 -13.39 6.84 2.67
C ARG A 87 -12.42 7.96 2.26
N LEU A 88 -11.13 7.84 2.54
CA LEU A 88 -10.11 8.79 2.07
C LEU A 88 -10.13 8.94 0.54
N HIS A 89 -10.30 7.83 -0.19
CA HIS A 89 -10.39 7.88 -1.65
C HIS A 89 -11.68 8.55 -2.14
N TYR A 90 -12.84 8.12 -1.66
CA TYR A 90 -14.12 8.55 -2.23
C TYR A 90 -14.64 9.87 -1.64
N GLU A 91 -14.42 10.14 -0.35
CA GLU A 91 -14.84 11.37 0.33
C GLU A 91 -13.83 12.50 0.08
N LEU A 92 -12.53 12.23 0.23
CA LEU A 92 -11.49 13.25 0.08
C LEU A 92 -10.89 13.34 -1.32
N LYS A 93 -11.27 12.43 -2.23
CA LYS A 93 -10.79 12.35 -3.63
C LYS A 93 -9.27 12.11 -3.74
N LEU A 94 -8.69 11.39 -2.78
CA LEU A 94 -7.26 11.13 -2.75
C LEU A 94 -6.92 9.83 -3.50
N PRO A 95 -5.99 9.83 -4.46
CA PRO A 95 -5.49 8.58 -5.05
C PRO A 95 -4.76 7.75 -4.00
N VAL A 96 -4.93 6.43 -4.07
CA VAL A 96 -4.32 5.46 -3.14
C VAL A 96 -3.24 4.68 -3.86
N TYR A 97 -2.01 4.78 -3.37
CA TYR A 97 -0.86 4.02 -3.83
C TYR A 97 -0.49 2.98 -2.77
N CYS A 98 -0.27 1.74 -3.19
CA CYS A 98 0.09 0.62 -2.33
C CYS A 98 1.56 0.26 -2.52
N LEU A 99 2.34 0.31 -1.43
CA LEU A 99 3.71 -0.16 -1.34
C LEU A 99 3.73 -1.45 -0.50
N LEU A 100 3.82 -2.59 -1.16
CA LEU A 100 3.71 -3.93 -0.57
C LEU A 100 4.91 -4.80 -1.00
N ASP A 101 5.07 -5.97 -0.39
CA ASP A 101 6.17 -6.87 -0.75
C ASP A 101 5.99 -7.44 -2.18
N ASN A 102 7.11 -7.80 -2.82
CA ASN A 102 7.13 -8.45 -4.13
C ASN A 102 6.96 -9.96 -3.98
N ASP A 103 5.76 -10.37 -3.58
CA ASP A 103 5.43 -11.77 -3.43
C ASP A 103 3.92 -12.04 -3.72
N PRO A 104 3.50 -13.31 -3.78
CA PRO A 104 2.10 -13.65 -4.03
C PRO A 104 1.12 -13.11 -2.97
N TRP A 105 1.59 -12.87 -1.74
CA TRP A 105 0.78 -12.38 -0.63
C TRP A 105 0.61 -10.86 -0.70
N GLY A 106 1.66 -10.10 -1.05
CA GLY A 106 1.59 -8.69 -1.37
C GLY A 106 0.62 -8.41 -2.53
N TYR A 107 0.68 -9.22 -3.59
CA TYR A 107 -0.30 -9.14 -4.68
C TYR A 107 -1.73 -9.45 -4.21
N TYR A 108 -1.87 -10.42 -3.30
CA TYR A 108 -3.17 -10.71 -2.71
C TYR A 108 -3.69 -9.57 -1.82
N ILE A 109 -2.84 -8.95 -1.00
CA ILE A 109 -3.21 -7.77 -0.19
C ILE A 109 -3.70 -6.65 -1.10
N TYR A 110 -2.98 -6.35 -2.18
CA TYR A 110 -3.43 -5.38 -3.17
C TYR A 110 -4.78 -5.77 -3.78
N SER A 111 -4.99 -7.04 -4.11
CA SER A 111 -6.27 -7.54 -4.63
C SER A 111 -7.44 -7.27 -3.66
N VAL A 112 -7.21 -7.43 -2.36
CA VAL A 112 -8.22 -7.20 -1.32
C VAL A 112 -8.51 -5.71 -1.14
N ILE A 113 -7.52 -4.83 -1.27
CA ILE A 113 -7.74 -3.37 -1.27
C ILE A 113 -8.52 -2.97 -2.53
N LYS A 114 -8.16 -3.54 -3.67
CA LYS A 114 -8.73 -3.17 -4.97
C LYS A 114 -10.19 -3.60 -5.14
N GLN A 115 -10.50 -4.86 -4.82
CA GLN A 115 -11.81 -5.45 -5.09
C GLN A 115 -12.56 -5.93 -3.84
N GLY A 116 -11.95 -5.81 -2.66
CA GLY A 116 -12.50 -6.43 -1.45
C GLY A 116 -12.24 -7.94 -1.43
N SER A 117 -12.90 -8.64 -0.50
CA SER A 117 -12.72 -10.08 -0.35
C SER A 117 -13.77 -10.82 -1.17
N ILE A 118 -13.33 -11.83 -1.95
CA ILE A 118 -14.20 -12.68 -2.78
C ILE A 118 -15.38 -13.24 -1.97
N ASN A 119 -15.14 -13.59 -0.71
CA ASN A 119 -16.14 -14.23 0.15
C ASN A 119 -17.17 -13.25 0.76
N LEU A 120 -16.98 -11.94 0.60
CA LEU A 120 -17.76 -10.89 1.27
C LEU A 120 -18.19 -9.82 0.26
N ALA A 121 -18.91 -10.22 -0.79
CA ALA A 121 -19.27 -9.34 -1.91
C ALA A 121 -20.03 -8.07 -1.48
N PHE A 122 -20.95 -8.18 -0.51
CA PHE A 122 -21.72 -7.03 -0.01
C PHE A 122 -20.86 -6.02 0.76
N GLU A 123 -19.99 -6.51 1.64
CA GLU A 123 -19.05 -5.66 2.38
C GLU A 123 -17.96 -5.07 1.46
N SER A 124 -17.63 -5.76 0.38
CA SER A 124 -16.60 -5.34 -0.57
C SER A 124 -16.96 -4.03 -1.28
N GLN A 125 -18.24 -3.77 -1.57
CA GLN A 125 -18.65 -2.48 -2.15
C GLN A 125 -18.33 -1.28 -1.27
N ARG A 126 -18.25 -1.46 0.06
CA ARG A 126 -17.96 -0.37 1.02
C ARG A 126 -16.47 -0.24 1.34
N MET A 127 -15.62 -1.15 0.86
CA MET A 127 -14.20 -1.22 1.23
C MET A 127 -13.26 -1.32 0.02
N ALA A 128 -13.77 -1.68 -1.16
CA ALA A 128 -12.99 -1.83 -2.36
C ALA A 128 -12.62 -0.47 -2.96
N ILE A 129 -11.39 -0.36 -3.45
CA ILE A 129 -10.90 0.82 -4.15
C ILE A 129 -10.41 0.37 -5.52
N PRO A 130 -11.30 0.20 -6.52
CA PRO A 130 -10.90 -0.27 -7.85
C PRO A 130 -9.84 0.61 -8.52
N ALA A 131 -9.76 1.89 -8.12
CA ALA A 131 -8.78 2.86 -8.58
C ALA A 131 -7.43 2.83 -7.83
N ALA A 132 -7.26 1.96 -6.83
CA ALA A 132 -5.99 1.79 -6.12
C ALA A 132 -4.88 1.38 -7.09
N ARG A 133 -3.66 1.86 -6.86
CA ARG A 133 -2.49 1.67 -7.72
C ARG A 133 -1.39 0.94 -6.95
N TYR A 134 -0.83 -0.11 -7.53
CA TYR A 134 0.27 -0.85 -6.93
C TYR A 134 1.61 -0.25 -7.36
N LEU A 135 2.29 0.41 -6.43
CA LEU A 135 3.54 1.12 -6.68
C LEU A 135 4.75 0.16 -6.74
N GLY A 136 4.69 -0.91 -5.97
CA GLY A 136 5.74 -1.91 -5.83
C GLY A 136 5.86 -2.34 -4.38
N LEU A 137 6.89 -3.09 -4.00
CA LEU A 137 8.05 -3.51 -4.78
C LEU A 137 7.66 -4.42 -5.96
N ARG A 138 8.24 -4.21 -7.15
CA ARG A 138 7.93 -5.01 -8.36
C ARG A 138 9.03 -6.00 -8.70
N SER A 139 8.73 -7.02 -9.49
CA SER A 139 9.68 -8.06 -9.90
C SER A 139 10.77 -7.54 -10.83
N ILE A 140 10.61 -6.33 -11.37
CA ILE A 140 11.68 -5.63 -12.10
C ILE A 140 12.67 -4.93 -11.16
N ASP A 141 12.29 -4.67 -9.91
CA ASP A 141 13.04 -3.80 -9.01
C ASP A 141 14.31 -4.41 -8.46
N PHE A 142 14.44 -5.73 -8.49
CA PHE A 142 15.72 -6.39 -8.23
C PHE A 142 16.84 -5.79 -9.09
N THR A 143 16.63 -5.76 -10.41
CA THR A 143 17.60 -5.25 -11.37
C THR A 143 17.59 -3.72 -11.42
N ARG A 144 16.40 -3.09 -11.44
CA ARG A 144 16.28 -1.62 -11.53
C ARG A 144 16.94 -0.92 -10.35
N CYS A 145 16.77 -1.44 -9.13
CA CYS A 145 17.39 -0.88 -7.93
C CYS A 145 18.79 -1.45 -7.68
N GLN A 146 19.29 -2.38 -8.49
CA GLN A 146 20.61 -3.03 -8.30
C GLN A 146 20.74 -3.59 -6.87
N LEU A 147 19.76 -4.40 -6.46
CA LEU A 147 19.75 -5.04 -5.14
C LEU A 147 20.78 -6.17 -5.08
N SER A 148 21.31 -6.42 -3.88
CA SER A 148 22.28 -7.50 -3.67
C SER A 148 21.61 -8.88 -3.74
N GLU A 149 22.35 -9.94 -4.03
CA GLU A 149 21.79 -11.30 -4.04
C GLU A 149 21.25 -11.74 -2.66
N GLY A 150 21.78 -11.17 -1.57
CA GLY A 150 21.43 -11.54 -0.20
C GLY A 150 20.01 -11.19 0.22
N VAL A 151 19.33 -10.28 -0.49
CA VAL A 151 17.92 -9.94 -0.21
C VAL A 151 16.93 -10.84 -0.93
N LYS A 152 17.39 -11.73 -1.80
CA LYS A 152 16.51 -12.67 -2.53
C LYS A 152 16.03 -13.77 -1.60
N ILE A 153 14.72 -13.97 -1.58
CA ILE A 153 14.10 -15.11 -0.90
C ILE A 153 13.55 -16.05 -1.97
N LYS A 154 14.05 -17.28 -2.05
CA LYS A 154 13.59 -18.23 -3.08
C LYS A 154 12.09 -18.54 -2.94
N LEU A 155 11.38 -18.62 -4.05
CA LEU A 155 9.97 -19.03 -4.02
C LEU A 155 9.86 -20.50 -3.63
N ASN A 156 8.98 -20.79 -2.68
CA ASN A 156 8.58 -22.17 -2.39
C ASN A 156 7.38 -22.59 -3.28
N ASP A 157 7.01 -23.87 -3.23
CA ASP A 157 5.92 -24.40 -4.07
C ASP A 157 4.56 -23.77 -3.77
N ASN A 158 4.30 -23.41 -2.51
CA ASN A 158 3.08 -22.70 -2.10
C ASN A 158 3.04 -21.30 -2.71
N ASP A 159 4.17 -20.59 -2.72
CA ASP A 159 4.28 -19.26 -3.33
C ASP A 159 4.00 -19.33 -4.83
N ARG A 160 4.58 -20.31 -5.54
CA ARG A 160 4.31 -20.53 -6.98
C ARG A 160 2.85 -20.85 -7.24
N LYS A 161 2.25 -21.72 -6.43
CA LYS A 161 0.83 -22.09 -6.54
C LYS A 161 -0.04 -20.86 -6.31
N ARG A 162 0.27 -20.06 -5.29
CA ARG A 162 -0.48 -18.84 -4.94
C ARG A 162 -0.36 -17.78 -6.03
N ALA A 163 0.83 -17.58 -6.59
CA ALA A 163 1.06 -16.64 -7.69
C ALA A 163 0.15 -16.95 -8.89
N ARG A 164 0.08 -18.24 -9.29
CA ARG A 164 -0.79 -18.68 -10.39
C ARG A 164 -2.28 -18.49 -10.07
N GLN A 165 -2.70 -18.70 -8.83
CA GLN A 165 -4.06 -18.41 -8.40
C GLN A 165 -4.38 -16.92 -8.47
N VAL A 166 -3.47 -16.06 -7.99
CA VAL A 166 -3.66 -14.60 -8.06
C VAL A 166 -3.73 -14.16 -9.52
N ALA A 167 -2.87 -14.69 -10.40
CA ALA A 167 -2.92 -14.40 -11.83
C ALA A 167 -4.27 -14.75 -12.48
N SER A 168 -4.97 -15.77 -12.00
CA SER A 168 -6.27 -16.19 -12.54
C SER A 168 -7.46 -15.40 -11.99
N TYR A 169 -7.26 -14.50 -11.02
CA TYR A 169 -8.35 -13.68 -10.50
C TYR A 169 -8.97 -12.80 -11.60
N PRO A 170 -10.30 -12.62 -11.65
CA PRO A 170 -10.96 -11.91 -12.75
C PRO A 170 -10.43 -10.50 -13.04
N TRP A 171 -9.97 -9.80 -12.00
CA TRP A 171 -9.41 -8.44 -12.10
C TRP A 171 -7.92 -8.38 -12.45
N PHE A 172 -7.21 -9.52 -12.51
CA PHE A 172 -5.82 -9.63 -12.97
C PHE A 172 -5.67 -10.45 -14.26
N ALA A 173 -6.53 -11.45 -14.49
CA ALA A 173 -6.45 -12.38 -15.62
C ALA A 173 -6.39 -11.69 -16.99
N LYS A 174 -7.16 -10.61 -17.17
CA LYS A 174 -7.22 -9.85 -18.43
C LYS A 174 -6.23 -8.68 -18.49
N LYS A 175 -5.45 -8.44 -17.43
CA LYS A 175 -4.55 -7.28 -17.35
C LYS A 175 -3.13 -7.68 -17.73
N ARG A 176 -2.72 -7.27 -18.94
CA ARG A 176 -1.40 -7.61 -19.51
C ARG A 176 -0.23 -7.23 -18.60
N ASN A 177 -0.30 -6.08 -17.93
CA ASN A 177 0.77 -5.61 -17.06
C ASN A 177 0.90 -6.50 -15.80
N TRP A 178 -0.22 -6.91 -15.21
CA TRP A 178 -0.24 -7.85 -14.08
C TRP A 178 0.23 -9.26 -14.46
N GLN A 179 -0.21 -9.77 -15.60
CA GLN A 179 0.28 -11.07 -16.10
C GLN A 179 1.79 -11.02 -16.29
N ARG A 180 2.32 -9.96 -16.91
CA ARG A 180 3.76 -9.77 -17.10
C ARG A 180 4.52 -9.70 -15.77
N GLU A 181 3.97 -9.01 -14.78
CA GLU A 181 4.56 -8.90 -13.44
C GLU A 181 4.64 -10.27 -12.75
N ILE A 182 3.53 -11.00 -12.71
CA ILE A 182 3.46 -12.31 -12.04
C ILE A 182 4.30 -13.35 -12.78
N ASP A 183 4.28 -13.35 -14.12
CA ASP A 183 5.14 -14.21 -14.94
C ASP A 183 6.60 -13.91 -14.70
N ARG A 184 6.97 -12.64 -14.54
CA ARG A 184 8.35 -12.24 -14.23
C ARG A 184 8.75 -12.74 -12.85
N MET A 185 7.91 -12.58 -11.83
CA MET A 185 8.16 -13.15 -10.50
C MET A 185 8.42 -14.66 -10.57
N LEU A 186 7.57 -15.39 -11.30
CA LEU A 186 7.69 -16.84 -11.46
C LEU A 186 8.95 -17.25 -12.23
N LYS A 187 9.38 -16.46 -13.23
CA LYS A 187 10.62 -16.67 -13.97
C LYS A 187 11.86 -16.35 -13.16
N ASN A 188 11.81 -15.26 -12.38
CA ASN A 188 12.89 -14.84 -11.50
C ASN A 188 13.19 -15.88 -10.42
N ASP A 189 12.17 -16.59 -9.96
CA ASP A 189 12.24 -17.61 -8.93
C ASP A 189 12.62 -17.14 -7.52
N PHE A 190 12.37 -15.86 -7.23
CA PHE A 190 12.53 -15.29 -5.90
C PHE A 190 11.46 -14.23 -5.64
N LYS A 191 11.25 -13.93 -4.37
CA LYS A 191 10.49 -12.81 -3.85
C LYS A 191 11.40 -11.83 -3.13
N LEU A 192 10.90 -10.61 -2.95
CA LEU A 192 11.61 -9.53 -2.26
C LEU A 192 10.66 -8.86 -1.26
N GLU A 193 11.18 -8.51 -0.10
CA GLU A 193 10.48 -7.66 0.86
C GLU A 193 10.80 -6.19 0.56
N VAL A 194 9.93 -5.26 0.92
CA VAL A 194 10.20 -3.81 0.78
C VAL A 194 11.46 -3.42 1.58
N GLU A 195 11.74 -4.12 2.68
CA GLU A 195 12.95 -3.96 3.49
C GLU A 195 14.24 -4.26 2.70
N ALA A 196 14.16 -4.99 1.59
CA ALA A 196 15.28 -5.16 0.67
C ALA A 196 15.82 -3.82 0.13
N LEU A 197 14.97 -2.80 0.00
CA LEU A 197 15.38 -1.46 -0.41
C LEU A 197 16.21 -0.76 0.67
N ILE A 198 15.90 -1.04 1.95
CA ILE A 198 16.61 -0.49 3.12
C ILE A 198 18.05 -1.02 3.17
N SER A 199 18.32 -2.20 2.59
CA SER A 199 19.67 -2.77 2.52
C SER A 199 20.65 -1.95 1.66
N LYS A 200 20.16 -1.09 0.76
CA LYS A 200 21.00 -0.16 -0.01
C LYS A 200 21.39 1.05 0.83
N ASP A 201 20.38 1.71 1.35
CA ASP A 201 20.47 2.84 2.24
C ASP A 201 19.18 2.91 3.05
N ILE A 202 19.28 3.32 4.31
CA ILE A 202 18.14 3.32 5.24
C ILE A 202 16.98 4.18 4.74
N SER A 203 17.27 5.25 3.99
CA SER A 203 16.32 6.19 3.39
C SER A 203 16.08 5.94 1.90
N TYR A 204 16.68 4.91 1.28
CA TYR A 204 16.54 4.68 -0.17
C TYR A 204 15.08 4.59 -0.62
N VAL A 205 14.23 3.95 0.20
CA VAL A 205 12.80 3.77 -0.09
C VAL A 205 12.02 5.09 -0.10
N THR A 206 12.37 6.03 0.79
CA THR A 206 11.71 7.32 1.02
C THR A 206 12.28 8.43 0.14
N GLU A 207 13.57 8.40 -0.16
CA GLU A 207 14.26 9.47 -0.89
C GLU A 207 14.39 9.22 -2.39
N GLU A 208 14.54 7.96 -2.81
CA GLU A 208 14.76 7.62 -4.22
C GLU A 208 13.60 6.80 -4.80
N TYR A 209 13.31 5.64 -4.23
CA TYR A 209 12.43 4.65 -4.86
C TYR A 209 10.99 5.15 -5.04
N VAL A 210 10.31 5.54 -3.95
CA VAL A 210 8.91 6.00 -4.01
C VAL A 210 8.80 7.32 -4.78
N PRO A 211 9.63 8.34 -4.55
CA PRO A 211 9.59 9.58 -5.31
C PRO A 211 9.73 9.36 -6.83
N ALA A 212 10.74 8.60 -7.26
CA ALA A 212 10.96 8.31 -8.68
C ALA A 212 9.75 7.62 -9.31
N ARG A 213 9.17 6.62 -8.62
CA ARG A 213 7.95 5.91 -9.09
C ARG A 213 6.75 6.84 -9.25
N LEU A 214 6.56 7.76 -8.30
CA LEU A 214 5.45 8.71 -8.33
C LEU A 214 5.61 9.73 -9.46
N GLU A 215 6.83 10.20 -9.70
CA GLU A 215 7.16 11.15 -10.76
C GLU A 215 7.06 10.53 -12.16
N GLU A 216 7.63 9.34 -12.35
CA GLU A 216 7.56 8.55 -13.60
C GLU A 216 6.13 8.06 -13.91
N LYS A 217 5.23 8.15 -12.93
CA LYS A 217 3.89 7.58 -12.95
C LYS A 217 3.87 6.07 -13.23
N ASP A 218 4.86 5.37 -12.71
CA ASP A 218 5.10 3.96 -13.00
C ASP A 218 4.53 3.06 -11.89
N TRP A 219 3.30 2.59 -12.08
CA TRP A 219 2.59 1.69 -11.17
C TRP A 219 1.71 0.69 -11.95
N LEU A 220 1.29 -0.38 -11.29
CA LEU A 220 0.32 -1.33 -11.81
C LEU A 220 -1.11 -0.98 -11.35
N ASP A 221 -2.11 -1.39 -12.12
CA ASP A 221 -3.53 -1.16 -11.88
C ASP A 221 -4.32 -2.44 -12.06
#